data_AF-A0A8I2FYQ8-F1
#
_entry.id   AF-A0A8I2FYQ8-F1
#
_cell.length_a   1.000
_cell.length_b   1.000
_cell.length_c   1.000
_cell.angle_alpha   90.00
_cell.angle_beta   90.00
_cell.angle_gamma   90.00
#
_symmetry.space_group_name_H-M   'P 1'
#
loop_
_entity.id
_entity.type
_entity.pdbx_description
1 polymer ?
#
loop_
_entity_poly.entity_id
_entity_poly.type
_entity_poly.pdbx_seq_one_letter_code
_entity_poly.pdbx_strand_id
1 'polypeptide(L)'
;KGTEPHGSLLTTYVNERALKSIKDKSGMANNSIIVKENYAPNKDLIAVTVMYKVKGYNPEGGDWFWVKYDAKFKTLAEGKVEGCLACHGTVKGNDYIFTGKVTGK
;
A
#
# COMPACT_ATOMS: atom_id res chain seq x y z
N LYS A 1 -2.68 -2.57 -15.83
CA LYS A 1 -1.74 -1.48 -16.18
C LYS A 1 -1.63 -0.57 -14.98
N GLY A 2 -0.41 -0.33 -14.50
CA GLY A 2 -0.14 0.69 -13.49
C GLY A 2 -0.01 2.07 -14.15
N THR A 3 -0.24 3.11 -13.35
CA THR A 3 0.06 4.49 -13.70
C THR A 3 1.16 4.98 -12.76
N GLU A 4 1.96 5.95 -13.20
CA GLU A 4 2.90 6.63 -12.32
C GLU A 4 2.19 7.09 -11.03
N PRO A 5 2.82 6.94 -9.85
CA PRO A 5 4.23 6.59 -9.61
C PRO A 5 4.55 5.08 -9.47
N HIS A 6 3.64 4.21 -9.91
CA HIS A 6 3.67 2.76 -9.61
C HIS A 6 4.08 1.88 -10.81
N GLY A 7 4.79 2.45 -11.81
CA GLY A 7 5.23 1.71 -12.98
C GLY A 7 4.08 1.25 -13.89
N SER A 8 4.44 0.57 -14.99
CA SER A 8 3.48 0.15 -16.02
C SER A 8 2.80 -1.19 -15.71
N LEU A 9 3.50 -2.06 -14.98
CA LEU A 9 3.06 -3.38 -14.56
C LEU A 9 3.20 -3.50 -13.04
N LEU A 10 2.25 -4.20 -12.43
CA LEU A 10 2.05 -4.24 -10.99
C LEU A 10 1.75 -5.65 -10.53
N THR A 11 2.47 -6.08 -9.49
CA THR A 11 2.09 -7.25 -8.69
C THR A 11 1.87 -6.79 -7.26
N THR A 12 0.79 -7.26 -6.64
CA THR A 12 0.47 -6.91 -5.25
C THR A 12 0.30 -8.17 -4.42
N TYR A 13 0.99 -8.19 -3.29
CA TYR A 13 0.95 -9.26 -2.30
C TYR A 13 0.34 -8.71 -1.02
N VAL A 14 -0.38 -9.56 -0.30
CA VAL A 14 -0.99 -9.22 0.98
C VAL A 14 -0.74 -10.36 1.96
N ASN A 15 -0.53 -10.05 3.24
CA ASN A 15 -0.48 -11.09 4.26
C ASN A 15 -1.89 -11.64 4.55
N GLU A 16 -1.97 -12.73 5.31
CA GLU A 16 -3.24 -13.40 5.61
C GLU A 16 -4.26 -12.48 6.31
N ARG A 17 -3.79 -11.57 7.16
CA ARG A 17 -4.64 -10.60 7.87
C ARG A 17 -5.30 -9.62 6.90
N ALA A 18 -4.49 -9.02 6.03
CA ALA A 18 -4.98 -8.13 4.98
C ALA A 18 -5.93 -8.87 4.03
N LEU A 19 -5.58 -10.10 3.63
CA LEU A 19 -6.43 -10.93 2.78
C LEU A 19 -7.80 -11.20 3.41
N LYS A 20 -7.83 -11.52 4.70
CA LYS A 20 -9.08 -11.74 5.44
C LYS A 20 -9.93 -10.46 5.46
N SER A 21 -9.33 -9.32 5.77
CA SER A 21 -10.01 -8.02 5.73
C SER A 21 -10.63 -7.69 4.36
N ILE A 22 -9.92 -8.01 3.26
CA ILE A 22 -10.45 -7.84 1.89
C ILE A 22 -11.66 -8.74 1.65
N LYS A 23 -11.56 -10.03 2.04
CA LYS A 23 -12.66 -10.99 1.87
C LYS A 23 -13.91 -10.59 2.66
N ASP A 24 -13.70 -10.13 3.89
CA ASP A 24 -14.77 -9.80 4.83
C ASP A 24 -15.33 -8.37 4.64
N LYS A 25 -14.64 -7.52 3.88
CA LYS A 25 -14.99 -6.10 3.69
C LYS A 25 -15.15 -5.34 5.01
N SER A 26 -14.23 -5.55 5.95
CA SER A 26 -14.35 -5.14 7.37
C SER A 26 -13.29 -4.13 7.88
N GLY A 27 -12.64 -3.40 6.98
CA GLY A 27 -11.50 -2.53 7.24
C GLY A 27 -10.20 -3.35 7.37
N MET A 28 -9.04 -2.73 7.15
CA MET A 28 -7.77 -3.44 7.30
C MET A 28 -7.48 -3.68 8.79
N ALA A 29 -7.25 -4.94 9.13
CA ALA A 29 -6.87 -5.33 10.47
C ALA A 29 -5.50 -4.71 10.85
N ASN A 30 -5.28 -4.47 12.14
CA ASN A 30 -3.94 -4.17 12.62
C ASN A 30 -2.96 -5.29 12.20
N ASN A 31 -1.72 -4.92 11.91
CA ASN A 31 -0.68 -5.77 11.33
C ASN A 31 -0.96 -6.27 9.90
N SER A 32 -1.86 -5.62 9.16
CA SER A 32 -2.02 -5.86 7.73
C SER A 32 -0.80 -5.34 6.97
N ILE A 33 -0.28 -6.17 6.06
CA ILE A 33 0.85 -5.82 5.19
C ILE A 33 0.39 -5.93 3.74
N ILE A 34 0.68 -4.90 2.96
CA ILE A 34 0.51 -4.89 1.52
C ILE A 34 1.88 -4.58 0.90
N VAL A 35 2.34 -5.43 0.00
CA VAL A 35 3.56 -5.23 -0.78
C VAL A 35 3.18 -5.04 -2.23
N LYS A 36 3.69 -3.98 -2.84
CA LYS A 36 3.49 -3.69 -4.26
C LYS A 36 4.85 -3.63 -4.95
N GLU A 37 5.02 -4.51 -5.93
CA GLU A 37 6.14 -4.48 -6.84
C GLU A 37 5.74 -3.72 -8.10
N ASN A 38 6.58 -2.76 -8.47
CA ASN A 38 6.39 -1.92 -9.64
C ASN A 38 7.41 -2.33 -10.68
N TYR A 39 6.93 -2.57 -11.90
CA TYR A 39 7.75 -3.04 -13.01
C TYR A 39 7.67 -2.08 -14.21
N ALA A 40 8.79 -1.91 -14.90
CA ALA A 40 8.86 -1.24 -16.19
C ALA A 40 8.18 -2.08 -17.30
N PRO A 41 7.89 -1.50 -18.49
CA PRO A 41 7.28 -2.25 -19.60
C PRO A 41 8.07 -3.49 -20.04
N ASN A 42 9.39 -3.45 -19.90
CA ASN A 42 10.30 -4.57 -20.18
C ASN A 42 10.35 -5.62 -19.06
N LYS A 43 9.52 -5.48 -18.01
CA LYS A 43 9.42 -6.35 -16.82
C LYS A 43 10.58 -6.25 -15.84
N ASP A 44 11.44 -5.24 -15.95
CA ASP A 44 12.42 -4.97 -14.90
C ASP A 44 11.74 -4.41 -13.66
N LEU A 45 12.13 -4.90 -12.47
CA LEU A 45 11.68 -4.35 -11.20
C LEU A 45 12.27 -2.95 -11.04
N ILE A 46 11.44 -1.96 -10.71
CA ILE A 46 11.88 -0.56 -10.53
C ILE A 46 11.71 -0.06 -9.10
N ALA A 47 10.73 -0.57 -8.36
CA ALA A 47 10.51 -0.21 -6.97
C ALA A 47 9.64 -1.24 -6.24
N VAL A 48 9.85 -1.36 -4.94
CA VAL A 48 8.97 -2.11 -4.03
C VAL A 48 8.41 -1.14 -3.00
N THR A 49 7.09 -1.08 -2.86
CA THR A 49 6.42 -0.28 -1.84
C THR A 49 5.74 -1.21 -0.84
N VAL A 50 5.99 -1.00 0.45
CA VAL A 50 5.32 -1.72 1.54
C VAL A 50 4.43 -0.76 2.32
N MET A 51 3.21 -1.20 2.59
CA MET A 51 2.27 -0.56 3.50
C MET A 51 2.09 -1.48 4.69
N TYR A 52 2.25 -0.95 5.90
CA TYR A 52 2.09 -1.69 7.14
C TYR A 52 1.14 -0.96 8.08
N LYS A 53 0.05 -1.61 8.47
CA LYS A 53 -0.95 -1.01 9.36
C LYS A 53 -0.56 -1.24 10.81
N VAL A 54 -0.32 -0.15 11.54
CA VAL A 54 0.14 -0.14 12.92
C VAL A 54 -0.75 0.78 13.74
N LYS A 55 -1.61 0.19 14.56
CA LYS A 55 -2.56 0.92 15.43
C LYS A 55 -1.84 2.03 16.21
N GLY A 56 -2.34 3.26 16.09
CA GLY A 56 -1.84 4.44 16.79
C GLY A 56 -0.59 5.08 16.19
N TYR A 57 0.02 4.52 15.14
CA TYR A 57 1.23 5.09 14.53
C TYR A 57 0.96 6.42 13.82
N ASN A 58 -0.15 6.49 13.08
CA ASN A 58 -0.52 7.67 12.31
C ASN A 58 -2.04 7.78 12.18
N PRO A 59 -2.77 8.12 13.26
CA PRO A 59 -4.23 8.09 13.25
C PRO A 59 -4.86 8.93 12.13
N GLU A 60 -4.28 10.10 11.83
CA GLU A 60 -4.72 10.99 10.75
C GLU A 60 -4.50 10.40 9.34
N GLY A 61 -3.50 9.52 9.21
CA GLY A 61 -3.19 8.77 7.98
C GLY A 61 -3.70 7.34 8.00
N GLY A 62 -4.72 7.03 8.80
CA GLY A 62 -5.33 5.70 8.87
C GLY A 62 -4.42 4.63 9.48
N ASP A 63 -3.48 5.01 10.33
CA ASP A 63 -2.52 4.13 11.00
C ASP A 63 -1.59 3.38 10.03
N TRP A 64 -1.36 3.93 8.84
CA TRP A 64 -0.44 3.35 7.85
C TRP A 64 0.99 3.89 8.00
N PHE A 65 1.93 2.95 8.12
CA PHE A 65 3.34 3.14 7.82
C PHE A 65 3.60 2.80 6.35
N TRP A 66 4.44 3.60 5.70
CA TRP A 66 4.80 3.43 4.29
C TRP A 66 6.31 3.29 4.17
N VAL A 67 6.78 2.45 3.25
CA VAL A 67 8.17 2.48 2.82
C VAL A 67 8.26 2.18 1.33
N LYS A 68 9.11 2.91 0.62
CA LYS A 68 9.45 2.67 -0.78
C LYS A 68 10.92 2.34 -0.88
N TYR A 69 11.22 1.25 -1.58
CA TYR A 69 12.56 0.83 -1.94
C TYR A 69 12.77 0.97 -3.44
N ASP A 70 14.02 1.17 -3.86
CA ASP A 70 14.43 0.96 -5.25
C ASP A 70 14.57 -0.54 -5.57
N ALA A 71 14.93 -0.85 -6.82
CA ALA A 71 15.14 -2.22 -7.28
C ALA A 71 16.28 -2.99 -6.56
N LYS A 72 17.15 -2.28 -5.83
CA LYS A 72 18.25 -2.84 -5.03
C LYS A 72 17.92 -2.86 -3.53
N PHE A 73 16.65 -2.64 -3.17
CA PHE A 73 16.17 -2.56 -1.79
C PHE A 73 16.79 -1.42 -0.97
N LYS A 74 17.30 -0.37 -1.59
CA LYS A 74 17.66 0.86 -0.88
C LYS A 74 16.39 1.64 -0.55
N THR A 75 16.23 2.04 0.71
CA THR A 75 15.12 2.90 1.15
C THR A 75 15.19 4.25 0.43
N LEU A 76 14.10 4.61 -0.25
CA LEU A 76 13.91 5.90 -0.91
C LEU A 76 13.06 6.86 -0.07
N ALA A 77 12.07 6.33 0.65
CA ALA A 77 11.21 7.08 1.56
C ALA A 77 10.57 6.11 2.56
N GLU A 78 10.32 6.56 3.79
CA GLU A 78 9.66 5.75 4.81
C GLU A 78 8.88 6.57 5.84
N GLY A 79 8.00 5.90 6.60
CA GLY A 79 7.23 6.51 7.68
C GLY A 79 5.90 7.10 7.22
N LYS A 80 5.65 8.36 7.61
CA LYS A 80 4.42 9.11 7.29
C LYS A 80 4.63 9.90 5.98
N VAL A 81 4.88 9.19 4.89
CA VAL A 81 5.29 9.80 3.62
C VAL A 81 4.14 10.62 3.02
N GLU A 82 4.28 11.94 2.99
CA GLU A 82 3.24 12.88 2.56
C GLU A 82 2.70 12.56 1.15
N GLY A 83 3.59 12.30 0.19
CA GLY A 83 3.18 11.95 -1.18
C GLY A 83 2.34 10.66 -1.26
N CYS A 84 2.61 9.67 -0.41
CA CYS A 84 1.79 8.47 -0.31
C CYS A 84 0.42 8.80 0.31
N LEU A 85 0.42 9.55 1.42
CA LEU A 85 -0.79 9.93 2.15
C LEU A 85 -1.72 10.84 1.33
N ALA A 86 -1.18 11.76 0.54
CA ALA A 86 -1.96 12.67 -0.30
C ALA A 86 -2.77 11.90 -1.36
N CYS A 87 -2.12 10.99 -2.09
CA CYS A 87 -2.79 10.20 -3.11
C CYS A 87 -3.75 9.16 -2.51
N HIS A 88 -3.28 8.39 -1.51
CA HIS A 88 -4.10 7.35 -0.88
C HIS A 88 -5.20 7.91 0.03
N GLY A 89 -5.07 9.15 0.51
CA GLY A 89 -6.10 9.85 1.28
C GLY A 89 -7.38 10.09 0.50
N THR A 90 -7.32 10.11 -0.84
CA THR A 90 -8.51 10.17 -1.71
C THR A 90 -9.43 8.97 -1.54
N VAL A 91 -8.89 7.82 -1.11
CA VAL A 91 -9.62 6.60 -0.79
C VAL A 91 -9.59 6.28 0.70
N LYS A 92 -9.48 7.31 1.57
CA LYS A 92 -9.56 7.14 3.04
C LYS A 92 -10.80 6.36 3.49
N GLY A 93 -11.92 6.51 2.78
CA GLY A 93 -13.16 5.78 3.03
C GLY A 93 -13.05 4.27 2.78
N ASN A 94 -12.07 3.83 1.99
CA ASN A 94 -11.71 2.44 1.76
C ASN A 94 -10.38 2.08 2.46
N ASP A 95 -10.12 2.70 3.61
CA ASP A 95 -8.93 2.47 4.42
C ASP A 95 -7.60 2.71 3.68
N TYR A 96 -7.55 3.78 2.88
CA TYR A 96 -6.35 4.25 2.17
C TYR A 96 -5.76 3.22 1.17
N ILE A 97 -6.52 2.21 0.75
CA ILE A 97 -6.03 1.17 -0.17
C ILE A 97 -6.83 1.11 -1.47
N PHE A 98 -6.12 0.72 -2.54
CA PHE A 98 -6.69 0.41 -3.86
C PHE A 98 -6.70 -1.10 -4.16
N THR A 99 -6.11 -1.92 -3.28
CA THR A 99 -5.90 -3.37 -3.49
C THR A 99 -7.19 -4.18 -3.41
N GLY A 100 -8.22 -3.66 -2.74
CA GLY A 100 -9.53 -4.30 -2.63
C GLY A 100 -10.49 -3.43 -1.85
N LYS A 101 -11.79 -3.70 -1.99
CA LYS A 101 -12.82 -3.03 -1.19
C LYS A 101 -12.83 -3.63 0.21
N VAL A 102 -12.56 -2.80 1.22
CA VAL A 102 -12.55 -3.20 2.62
C VAL A 102 -13.61 -2.51 3.46
N THR A 103 -14.36 -1.56 2.95
CA THR A 103 -15.47 -0.97 3.72
C THR A 103 -16.80 -1.19 3.00
N GLY A 104 -17.83 -1.50 3.80
CA GLY A 104 -19.18 -1.76 3.32
C GLY A 104 -19.97 -0.47 3.03
N LYS A 105 -19.85 0.03 1.80
CA LYS A 105 -20.94 0.61 1.00
C LYS A 105 -20.70 0.22 -0.44
#